data_AF-A0A7W0TAG6-F1
#
_entry.id   AF-A0A7W0TAG6-F1
#
_cell.length_a   1.000
_cell.length_b   1.000
_cell.length_c   1.000
_cell.angle_alpha   90.00
_cell.angle_beta   90.00
_cell.angle_gamma   90.00
#
_symmetry.space_group_name_H-M   'P 1'
#
loop_
_entity.id
_entity.type
_entity.pdbx_description
1 polymer ?
#
loop_
_entity_poly.entity_id
_entity_poly.type
_entity_poly.pdbx_seq_one_letter_code
_entity_poly.pdbx_strand_id
1 'polypeptide(L)'
;MNPRLLIVLAAACGVPTTSAPAPVREAAPSWQARPAGGTQPIDPGVAVTDPLLDARGCASCHAAIVDEWSRSRHALAWTNGIFQREYAARPQPWCVNCHAPLTTQQAAIEGAHAAQGVDCATCHLRAGKLVSKHRRPGSPHDSVGDASFGSPAYCADCHQFTFPVLSPEGVALAMTRHPMQTTVASFAAGPYAGERDGCLSCHGSKHGHAFPGAHDRGMREAALEITWCRKPDALGTGDATLAIAVRNVAAGHTVPSGDIHRHMYLRVWRSSAPEALFQAYFGRRFEPASDGGKRTIWDSTIAPGEAKTFAVPAASLGGDAEEPVQLELIYVFIESEFPRPRRRSAGILEESSRVSIARREATVGELAACAAE
;
A
#
# COMPACT_ATOMS: atom_id res chain seq x y z
N MET A 1 -27.11 53.58 -62.57
CA MET A 1 -26.99 52.13 -62.33
C MET A 1 -25.55 51.71 -62.55
N ASN A 2 -24.80 51.49 -61.46
CA ASN A 2 -23.50 50.81 -61.45
C ASN A 2 -23.16 50.50 -59.97
N PRO A 3 -23.03 49.24 -59.53
CA PRO A 3 -22.70 48.93 -58.14
C PRO A 3 -21.17 48.95 -57.96
N ARG A 4 -20.65 49.74 -57.02
CA ARG A 4 -19.24 49.63 -56.60
C ARG A 4 -19.15 48.68 -55.41
N LEU A 5 -18.58 47.52 -55.72
CA LEU A 5 -18.11 46.46 -54.84
C LEU A 5 -17.11 47.00 -53.82
N LEU A 6 -17.41 46.90 -52.53
CA LEU A 6 -16.48 47.19 -51.42
C LEU A 6 -15.90 45.85 -50.93
N ILE A 7 -14.62 45.63 -51.26
CA ILE A 7 -13.81 44.52 -50.78
C ILE A 7 -13.42 44.80 -49.32
N VAL A 8 -13.83 43.92 -48.41
CA VAL A 8 -13.36 43.92 -47.01
C VAL A 8 -12.04 43.18 -46.96
N LEU A 9 -10.93 43.89 -46.75
CA LEU A 9 -9.64 43.30 -46.38
C LEU A 9 -9.71 42.81 -44.93
N ALA A 10 -9.62 41.50 -44.73
CA ALA A 10 -9.39 40.91 -43.41
C ALA A 10 -7.93 41.16 -43.00
N ALA A 11 -7.72 41.96 -41.96
CA ALA A 11 -6.43 42.10 -41.31
C ALA A 11 -6.14 40.84 -40.48
N ALA A 12 -5.24 39.98 -40.97
CA ALA A 12 -4.73 38.85 -40.21
C ALA A 12 -3.77 39.35 -39.12
N CYS A 13 -4.13 39.15 -37.85
CA CYS A 13 -3.22 39.33 -36.72
C CYS A 13 -2.15 38.22 -36.77
N GLY A 14 -0.99 38.53 -37.36
CA GLY A 14 0.18 37.66 -37.30
C GLY A 14 0.75 37.62 -35.88
N VAL A 15 0.66 36.47 -35.23
CA VAL A 15 1.40 36.18 -33.99
C VAL A 15 2.85 35.89 -34.38
N PRO A 16 3.85 36.59 -33.83
CA PRO A 16 5.24 36.27 -34.12
C PRO A 16 5.61 34.92 -33.48
N THR A 17 5.87 33.92 -34.31
CA THR A 17 6.42 32.62 -33.90
C THR A 17 7.91 32.80 -33.57
N THR A 18 8.19 33.29 -32.37
CA THR A 18 9.50 33.14 -31.74
C THR A 18 9.35 32.15 -30.59
N SER A 19 9.40 30.87 -30.91
CA SER A 19 9.56 29.82 -29.91
C SER A 19 10.99 29.92 -29.37
N ALA A 20 11.16 30.62 -28.25
CA ALA A 20 12.35 30.42 -27.43
C ALA A 20 12.43 28.92 -27.09
N PRO A 21 13.59 28.27 -27.24
CA PRO A 21 13.74 26.89 -26.81
C PRO A 21 13.37 26.80 -25.33
N ALA A 22 12.53 25.83 -24.98
CA ALA A 22 12.21 25.55 -23.58
C ALA A 22 13.53 25.40 -22.81
N PRO A 23 13.68 26.00 -21.63
CA PRO A 23 14.89 25.82 -20.84
C PRO A 23 15.12 24.32 -20.67
N VAL A 24 16.32 23.86 -21.05
CA VAL A 24 16.77 22.50 -20.80
C VAL A 24 16.63 22.30 -19.30
N ARG A 25 15.63 21.52 -18.87
CA ARG A 25 15.53 21.09 -17.49
C ARG A 25 16.83 20.35 -17.19
N GLU A 26 17.66 20.94 -16.35
CA GLU A 26 18.82 20.26 -15.77
C GLU A 26 18.32 18.89 -15.29
N ALA A 27 18.93 17.81 -15.80
CA ALA A 27 18.54 16.47 -15.39
C ALA A 27 18.66 16.43 -13.87
N ALA A 28 17.56 16.10 -13.19
CA ALA A 28 17.55 15.84 -11.76
C ALA A 28 18.80 15.03 -11.40
N PRO A 29 19.57 15.41 -10.36
CA PRO A 29 20.72 14.64 -9.94
C PRO A 29 20.35 13.16 -9.83
N SER A 30 21.23 12.28 -10.32
CA SER A 30 20.96 10.85 -10.46
C SER A 30 20.67 10.12 -9.13
N TRP A 31 20.79 10.81 -8.00
CA TRP A 31 20.46 10.35 -6.65
C TRP A 31 19.08 10.79 -6.11
N GLN A 32 18.29 11.52 -6.90
CA GLN A 32 16.92 11.90 -6.52
C GLN A 32 15.95 10.70 -6.53
N ALA A 33 14.76 10.90 -5.94
CA ALA A 33 13.69 9.92 -5.95
C ALA A 33 13.31 9.51 -7.39
N ARG A 34 13.11 8.19 -7.59
CA ARG A 34 12.65 7.66 -8.87
C ARG A 34 11.16 7.97 -9.06
N PRO A 35 10.68 8.07 -10.32
CA PRO A 35 9.25 8.18 -10.57
C PRO A 35 8.48 6.98 -9.99
N ALA A 36 7.24 7.25 -9.59
CA ALA A 36 6.27 6.23 -9.21
C ALA A 36 6.07 5.19 -10.32
N GLY A 37 5.91 3.91 -9.96
CA GLY A 37 5.48 2.88 -10.93
C GLY A 37 6.29 1.59 -10.98
N GLY A 38 7.50 1.55 -10.40
CA GLY A 38 8.36 0.37 -10.45
C GLY A 38 8.59 -0.11 -11.88
N THR A 39 8.70 0.81 -12.84
CA THR A 39 8.69 0.46 -14.27
C THR A 39 10.02 -0.14 -14.75
N GLN A 40 11.09 0.05 -13.98
CA GLN A 40 12.43 -0.44 -14.29
C GLN A 40 13.13 -0.96 -13.01
N PRO A 41 14.10 -1.88 -13.13
CA PRO A 41 15.01 -2.19 -12.04
C PRO A 41 15.83 -0.97 -11.62
N ILE A 42 16.34 -0.99 -10.39
CA ILE A 42 17.25 0.03 -9.85
C ILE A 42 18.67 -0.34 -10.23
N ASP A 43 19.31 0.51 -11.03
CA ASP A 43 20.75 0.45 -11.22
C ASP A 43 21.46 1.16 -10.04
N PRO A 44 22.19 0.43 -9.19
CA PRO A 44 22.90 1.04 -8.06
C PRO A 44 24.09 1.90 -8.51
N GLY A 45 24.56 1.77 -9.75
CA GLY A 45 25.72 2.50 -10.27
C GLY A 45 27.06 2.01 -9.72
N VAL A 46 27.13 0.74 -9.31
CA VAL A 46 28.36 0.06 -8.87
C VAL A 46 28.51 -1.28 -9.58
N ALA A 47 29.72 -1.86 -9.53
CA ALA A 47 29.96 -3.19 -10.07
C ALA A 47 29.15 -4.26 -9.33
N VAL A 48 28.76 -5.33 -10.01
CA VAL A 48 27.96 -6.43 -9.41
C VAL A 48 28.64 -7.13 -8.23
N THR A 49 29.95 -7.00 -8.11
CA THR A 49 30.76 -7.56 -7.01
C THR A 49 30.99 -6.57 -5.87
N ASP A 50 30.41 -5.38 -5.92
CA ASP A 50 30.60 -4.36 -4.89
C ASP A 50 29.97 -4.82 -3.56
N PRO A 51 30.72 -4.79 -2.44
CA PRO A 51 30.23 -5.25 -1.14
C PRO A 51 29.05 -4.43 -0.61
N LEU A 52 28.78 -3.22 -1.14
CA LEU A 52 27.61 -2.42 -0.78
C LEU A 52 26.29 -3.06 -1.24
N LEU A 53 26.33 -4.03 -2.15
CA LEU A 53 25.17 -4.77 -2.66
C LEU A 53 24.79 -5.98 -1.80
N ASP A 54 25.39 -6.14 -0.63
CA ASP A 54 25.08 -7.19 0.32
C ASP A 54 24.84 -6.60 1.70
N ALA A 55 23.61 -6.73 2.21
CA ALA A 55 23.25 -6.26 3.54
C ALA A 55 24.15 -6.85 4.66
N ARG A 56 24.74 -8.05 4.45
CA ARG A 56 25.69 -8.65 5.39
C ARG A 56 26.98 -7.84 5.53
N GLY A 57 27.42 -7.17 4.45
CA GLY A 57 28.56 -6.27 4.48
C GLY A 57 28.34 -5.08 5.42
N CYS A 58 27.10 -4.57 5.46
CA CYS A 58 26.69 -3.47 6.32
C CYS A 58 26.68 -3.85 7.81
N ALA A 59 26.45 -5.11 8.15
CA ALA A 59 26.28 -5.56 9.54
C ALA A 59 27.54 -5.37 10.40
N SER A 60 28.72 -5.30 9.77
CA SER A 60 30.00 -5.07 10.46
C SER A 60 30.06 -3.74 11.23
N CYS A 61 29.41 -2.69 10.69
CA CYS A 61 29.34 -1.35 11.31
C CYS A 61 27.91 -0.97 11.73
N HIS A 62 26.88 -1.58 11.15
CA HIS A 62 25.47 -1.24 11.31
C HIS A 62 24.61 -2.43 11.76
N ALA A 63 25.17 -3.30 12.62
CA ALA A 63 24.51 -4.53 13.07
C ALA A 63 23.05 -4.35 13.53
N ALA A 64 22.77 -3.33 14.34
CA ALA A 64 21.42 -3.06 14.83
C ALA A 64 20.43 -2.69 13.70
N ILE A 65 20.87 -1.91 12.72
CA ILE A 65 20.04 -1.53 11.56
C ILE A 65 19.78 -2.74 10.67
N VAL A 66 20.79 -3.57 10.43
CA VAL A 66 20.63 -4.81 9.65
C VAL A 66 19.70 -5.77 10.37
N ASP A 67 19.79 -5.88 11.69
CA ASP A 67 18.90 -6.69 12.52
C ASP A 67 17.43 -6.21 12.42
N GLU A 68 17.16 -4.90 12.54
CA GLU A 68 15.84 -4.30 12.31
C GLU A 68 15.29 -4.63 10.91
N TRP A 69 16.10 -4.36 9.88
CA TRP A 69 15.73 -4.61 8.49
C TRP A 69 15.46 -6.09 8.22
N SER A 70 16.26 -7.01 8.76
CA SER A 70 16.13 -8.45 8.50
C SER A 70 14.78 -9.03 8.93
N ARG A 71 14.09 -8.37 9.87
CA ARG A 71 12.74 -8.72 10.33
C ARG A 71 11.62 -8.00 9.57
N SER A 72 11.97 -7.06 8.71
CA SER A 72 11.01 -6.24 7.95
C SER A 72 10.38 -7.02 6.81
N ARG A 73 9.25 -6.50 6.31
CA ARG A 73 8.66 -6.99 5.07
C ARG A 73 9.42 -6.57 3.82
N HIS A 74 10.34 -5.60 3.92
CA HIS A 74 11.27 -5.25 2.86
C HIS A 74 12.34 -6.34 2.66
N ALA A 75 12.97 -6.84 3.73
CA ALA A 75 13.92 -7.96 3.64
C ALA A 75 13.26 -9.24 3.10
N LEU A 76 11.99 -9.45 3.43
CA LEU A 76 11.20 -10.59 2.96
C LEU A 76 10.46 -10.32 1.63
N ALA A 77 10.69 -9.18 0.97
CA ALA A 77 9.88 -8.79 -0.19
C ALA A 77 9.94 -9.87 -1.28
N TRP A 78 11.12 -10.40 -1.59
CA TRP A 78 11.25 -11.50 -2.54
C TRP A 78 10.77 -12.83 -1.96
N THR A 79 11.13 -13.17 -0.73
CA THR A 79 11.03 -14.54 -0.20
C THR A 79 9.71 -14.87 0.49
N ASN A 80 8.86 -13.88 0.77
CA ASN A 80 7.61 -14.10 1.49
C ASN A 80 6.67 -15.05 0.73
N GLY A 81 5.97 -15.89 1.50
CA GLY A 81 5.18 -17.00 0.97
C GLY A 81 3.98 -16.58 0.12
N ILE A 82 3.36 -15.46 0.49
CA ILE A 82 2.24 -14.90 -0.28
C ILE A 82 2.72 -14.50 -1.67
N PHE A 83 3.77 -13.68 -1.76
CA PHE A 83 4.32 -13.23 -3.03
C PHE A 83 4.81 -14.40 -3.87
N GLN A 84 5.61 -15.31 -3.30
CA GLN A 84 6.16 -16.44 -4.05
C GLN A 84 5.07 -17.34 -4.64
N ARG A 85 3.94 -17.53 -3.94
CA ARG A 85 2.80 -18.26 -4.48
C ARG A 85 2.16 -17.54 -5.67
N GLU A 86 1.89 -16.25 -5.56
CA GLU A 86 1.26 -15.48 -6.65
C GLU A 86 2.21 -15.34 -7.85
N TYR A 87 3.49 -15.08 -7.59
CA TYR A 87 4.53 -14.97 -8.60
C TYR A 87 4.75 -16.30 -9.33
N ALA A 88 4.82 -17.43 -8.62
CA ALA A 88 4.95 -18.74 -9.27
C ALA A 88 3.76 -19.08 -10.18
N ALA A 89 2.56 -18.59 -9.86
CA ALA A 89 1.39 -18.80 -10.69
C ALA A 89 1.45 -18.00 -12.00
N ARG A 90 1.96 -16.76 -11.96
CA ARG A 90 2.20 -15.91 -13.14
C ARG A 90 3.45 -15.05 -12.94
N PRO A 91 4.65 -15.54 -13.31
CA PRO A 91 5.88 -14.78 -13.18
C PRO A 91 5.83 -13.55 -14.09
N GLN A 92 6.15 -12.38 -13.56
CA GLN A 92 6.20 -11.13 -14.33
C GLN A 92 7.41 -10.31 -13.88
N PRO A 93 8.36 -9.98 -14.78
CA PRO A 93 9.50 -9.12 -14.47
C PRO A 93 9.10 -7.81 -13.75
N TRP A 94 7.96 -7.22 -14.10
CA TRP A 94 7.47 -6.02 -13.43
C TRP A 94 7.27 -6.19 -11.91
N CYS A 95 6.84 -7.36 -11.44
CA CYS A 95 6.71 -7.65 -10.01
C CYS A 95 8.07 -7.57 -9.29
N VAL A 96 9.14 -7.96 -9.99
CA VAL A 96 10.50 -8.03 -9.43
C VAL A 96 11.06 -6.62 -9.18
N ASN A 97 10.63 -5.62 -9.94
CA ASN A 97 11.05 -4.22 -9.77
C ASN A 97 10.66 -3.60 -8.42
N CYS A 98 9.80 -4.26 -7.63
CA CYS A 98 9.49 -3.87 -6.25
C CYS A 98 9.95 -4.91 -5.22
N HIS A 99 10.08 -6.18 -5.61
CA HIS A 99 10.30 -7.30 -4.68
C HIS A 99 11.77 -7.77 -4.61
N ALA A 100 12.57 -7.56 -5.65
CA ALA A 100 14.02 -7.74 -5.68
C ALA A 100 14.60 -6.72 -6.70
N PRO A 101 14.56 -5.43 -6.35
CA PRO A 101 14.50 -4.36 -7.33
C PRO A 101 15.85 -3.98 -7.95
N LEU A 102 16.98 -4.37 -7.37
CA LEU A 102 18.30 -4.06 -7.94
C LEU A 102 18.58 -4.86 -9.23
N THR A 103 19.21 -4.24 -10.22
CA THR A 103 19.67 -4.94 -11.44
C THR A 103 20.53 -6.17 -11.12
N THR A 104 21.33 -6.09 -10.06
CA THR A 104 22.22 -7.18 -9.61
C THR A 104 21.46 -8.35 -8.99
N GLN A 105 20.35 -8.08 -8.31
CA GLN A 105 19.44 -9.13 -7.83
C GLN A 105 18.74 -9.81 -9.00
N GLN A 106 18.26 -9.03 -9.97
CA GLN A 106 17.54 -9.57 -11.13
C GLN A 106 18.42 -10.39 -12.06
N ALA A 107 19.72 -10.05 -12.18
CA ALA A 107 20.70 -10.84 -12.94
C ALA A 107 20.87 -12.27 -12.39
N ALA A 108 20.59 -12.50 -11.10
CA ALA A 108 20.63 -13.80 -10.45
C ALA A 108 19.47 -13.94 -9.45
N ILE A 109 18.24 -14.01 -9.97
CA ILE A 109 17.00 -13.92 -9.18
C ILE A 109 16.77 -15.08 -8.19
N GLU A 110 17.44 -16.21 -8.40
CA GLU A 110 17.45 -17.35 -7.47
C GLU A 110 18.60 -17.27 -6.45
N GLY A 111 19.44 -16.24 -6.53
CA GLY A 111 20.63 -16.07 -5.73
C GLY A 111 20.40 -15.42 -4.37
N ALA A 112 21.45 -15.43 -3.54
CA ALA A 112 21.42 -14.89 -2.18
C ALA A 112 21.09 -13.39 -2.11
N HIS A 113 21.47 -12.59 -3.10
CA HIS A 113 21.14 -11.15 -3.14
C HIS A 113 19.66 -10.91 -3.37
N ALA A 114 19.01 -11.67 -4.26
CA ALA A 114 17.57 -11.57 -4.47
C ALA A 114 16.80 -11.95 -3.19
N ALA A 115 17.31 -12.91 -2.42
CA ALA A 115 16.73 -13.29 -1.13
C ALA A 115 16.74 -12.16 -0.07
N GLN A 116 17.49 -11.08 -0.29
CA GLN A 116 17.49 -9.88 0.56
C GLN A 116 16.35 -8.91 0.20
N GLY A 117 15.59 -9.15 -0.87
CA GLY A 117 14.43 -8.35 -1.23
C GLY A 117 14.76 -6.86 -1.42
N VAL A 118 14.01 -5.99 -0.75
CA VAL A 118 14.31 -4.55 -0.67
C VAL A 118 15.36 -4.34 0.42
N ASP A 119 16.62 -4.29 0.01
CA ASP A 119 17.80 -4.26 0.89
C ASP A 119 18.32 -2.83 1.16
N CYS A 120 19.48 -2.72 1.81
CA CYS A 120 20.11 -1.44 2.11
C CYS A 120 20.44 -0.65 0.84
N ALA A 121 21.02 -1.30 -0.17
CA ALA A 121 21.42 -0.68 -1.42
C ALA A 121 20.22 -0.19 -2.23
N THR A 122 19.09 -0.91 -2.19
CA THR A 122 17.84 -0.50 -2.83
C THR A 122 17.42 0.92 -2.44
N CYS A 123 17.51 1.26 -1.16
CA CYS A 123 17.12 2.57 -0.66
C CYS A 123 18.26 3.58 -0.71
N HIS A 124 19.45 3.18 -0.26
CA HIS A 124 20.57 4.09 0.01
C HIS A 124 21.56 4.23 -1.15
N LEU A 125 21.75 3.23 -2.01
CA LEU A 125 22.76 3.30 -3.06
C LEU A 125 22.15 3.82 -4.36
N ARG A 126 22.61 5.00 -4.80
CA ARG A 126 22.13 5.63 -6.05
C ARG A 126 23.30 6.23 -6.80
N ALA A 127 23.43 5.86 -8.08
CA ALA A 127 24.49 6.34 -8.95
C ALA A 127 25.89 6.22 -8.31
N GLY A 128 26.15 5.09 -7.66
CA GLY A 128 27.43 4.77 -7.02
C GLY A 128 27.66 5.43 -5.65
N LYS A 129 26.69 6.19 -5.12
CA LYS A 129 26.84 6.94 -3.86
C LYS A 129 25.81 6.52 -2.82
N LEU A 130 26.23 6.51 -1.55
CA LEU A 130 25.32 6.30 -0.43
C LEU A 130 24.59 7.58 -0.05
N VAL A 131 23.29 7.59 -0.25
CA VAL A 131 22.39 8.72 0.00
C VAL A 131 21.77 8.60 1.39
N SER A 132 21.71 9.72 2.11
CA SER A 132 21.00 9.84 3.38
C SER A 132 20.46 11.25 3.53
N LYS A 133 19.58 11.47 4.53
CA LYS A 133 19.02 12.81 4.77
C LYS A 133 20.08 13.87 5.08
N HIS A 134 21.15 13.46 5.77
CA HIS A 134 22.24 14.33 6.17
C HIS A 134 23.57 13.63 6.00
N ARG A 135 24.54 14.29 5.36
CA ARG A 135 25.92 13.81 5.31
C ARG A 135 26.60 14.08 6.65
N ARG A 136 27.08 13.03 7.31
CA ARG A 136 27.88 13.16 8.53
C ARG A 136 29.37 13.39 8.18
N PRO A 137 30.04 14.38 8.79
CA PRO A 137 31.49 14.51 8.69
C PRO A 137 32.18 13.23 9.17
N GLY A 138 33.22 12.78 8.46
CA GLY A 138 33.97 11.57 8.81
C GLY A 138 33.30 10.24 8.43
N SER A 139 32.22 10.27 7.63
CA SER A 139 31.68 9.04 7.02
C SER A 139 32.79 8.31 6.24
N PRO A 140 33.01 7.00 6.48
CA PRO A 140 33.99 6.21 5.72
C PRO A 140 33.50 5.90 4.30
N HIS A 141 32.24 6.24 3.98
CA HIS A 141 31.61 6.00 2.69
C HIS A 141 31.59 7.25 1.83
N ASP A 142 31.70 7.07 0.51
CA ASP A 142 31.32 8.10 -0.46
C ASP A 142 29.81 8.33 -0.38
N SER A 143 29.44 9.37 0.37
CA SER A 143 28.08 9.63 0.79
C SER A 143 27.64 11.05 0.51
N VAL A 144 26.38 11.19 0.14
CA VAL A 144 25.71 12.46 -0.15
C VAL A 144 24.55 12.69 0.82
N GLY A 145 24.39 13.94 1.21
CA GLY A 145 23.25 14.39 2.00
C GLY A 145 22.20 14.97 1.07
N ASP A 146 20.98 14.44 1.14
CA ASP A 146 19.82 14.94 0.41
C ASP A 146 18.67 15.13 1.39
N ALA A 147 18.27 16.37 1.63
CA ALA A 147 17.21 16.68 2.60
C ALA A 147 15.85 16.05 2.23
N SER A 148 15.64 15.71 0.96
CA SER A 148 14.44 15.03 0.48
C SER A 148 14.45 13.52 0.70
N PHE A 149 15.60 12.93 1.07
CA PHE A 149 15.73 11.51 1.34
C PHE A 149 14.77 11.07 2.45
N GLY A 150 13.96 10.05 2.14
CA GLY A 150 12.91 9.56 3.04
C GLY A 150 11.57 10.28 2.91
N SER A 151 11.45 11.26 2.00
CA SER A 151 10.15 11.83 1.64
C SER A 151 9.25 10.78 0.98
N PRO A 152 7.92 10.99 0.94
CA PRO A 152 7.00 10.06 0.29
C PRO A 152 7.33 9.71 -1.17
N ALA A 153 8.08 10.58 -1.87
CA ALA A 153 8.54 10.33 -3.23
C ALA A 153 9.47 9.11 -3.33
N TYR A 154 10.28 8.83 -2.30
CA TYR A 154 11.15 7.65 -2.27
C TYR A 154 10.36 6.35 -2.10
N CYS A 155 9.20 6.42 -1.43
CA CYS A 155 8.29 5.29 -1.28
C CYS A 155 7.45 5.07 -2.54
N ALA A 156 7.17 6.14 -3.30
CA ALA A 156 6.23 6.14 -4.42
C ALA A 156 6.62 5.21 -5.56
N ASP A 157 7.91 4.93 -5.76
CA ASP A 157 8.39 3.98 -6.77
C ASP A 157 7.69 2.62 -6.62
N CYS A 158 7.56 2.12 -5.38
CA CYS A 158 6.90 0.85 -5.08
C CYS A 158 5.50 0.99 -4.48
N HIS A 159 5.16 2.12 -3.84
CA HIS A 159 3.90 2.31 -3.10
C HIS A 159 2.87 3.21 -3.80
N GLN A 160 3.13 3.59 -5.05
CA GLN A 160 2.22 4.39 -5.86
C GLN A 160 2.34 3.97 -7.33
N PHE A 161 1.35 3.24 -7.86
CA PHE A 161 1.42 2.80 -9.26
C PHE A 161 0.05 2.47 -9.83
N THR A 162 -0.07 2.55 -11.15
CA THR A 162 -1.27 2.20 -11.91
C THR A 162 -1.16 0.80 -12.48
N PHE A 163 -2.23 0.28 -13.08
CA PHE A 163 -2.16 -1.04 -13.73
C PHE A 163 -1.19 -0.98 -14.91
N PRO A 164 -0.21 -1.90 -14.99
CA PRO A 164 0.66 -2.01 -16.14
C PRO A 164 -0.02 -2.78 -17.27
N VAL A 165 0.25 -2.38 -18.50
CA VAL A 165 0.01 -3.19 -19.70
C VAL A 165 1.30 -3.95 -19.97
N LEU A 166 1.23 -5.28 -19.85
CA LEU A 166 2.40 -6.15 -19.89
C LEU A 166 2.54 -6.79 -21.28
N SER A 167 3.79 -6.98 -21.73
CA SER A 167 4.11 -7.82 -22.89
C SER A 167 3.81 -9.30 -22.57
N PRO A 168 3.80 -10.20 -23.57
CA PRO A 168 3.71 -11.65 -23.32
C PRO A 168 4.79 -12.17 -22.36
N GLU A 169 5.96 -11.55 -22.35
CA GLU A 169 7.11 -11.83 -21.48
C GLU A 169 7.00 -11.15 -20.10
N GLY A 170 5.96 -10.35 -19.89
CA GLY A 170 5.63 -9.73 -18.60
C GLY A 170 6.38 -8.43 -18.27
N VAL A 171 6.96 -7.79 -19.29
CA VAL A 171 7.57 -6.47 -19.16
C VAL A 171 6.49 -5.39 -19.28
N ALA A 172 6.54 -4.36 -18.43
CA ALA A 172 5.62 -3.24 -18.53
C ALA A 172 5.90 -2.40 -19.79
N LEU A 173 4.97 -2.47 -20.75
CA LEU A 173 5.01 -1.70 -22.00
C LEU A 173 4.43 -0.30 -21.82
N ALA A 174 3.40 -0.17 -20.97
CA ALA A 174 2.77 1.09 -20.63
C ALA A 174 2.15 1.02 -19.23
N MET A 175 1.96 2.19 -18.62
CA MET A 175 1.19 2.34 -17.38
C MET A 175 -0.15 2.99 -17.72
N THR A 176 -1.25 2.35 -17.33
CA THR A 176 -2.60 2.89 -17.57
C THR A 176 -2.89 4.09 -16.68
N ARG A 177 -4.03 4.75 -16.89
CA ARG A 177 -4.52 5.82 -16.00
C ARG A 177 -5.15 5.29 -14.70
N HIS A 178 -5.38 3.99 -14.62
CA HIS A 178 -6.18 3.38 -13.56
C HIS A 178 -5.30 3.01 -12.36
N PRO A 179 -5.53 3.58 -11.16
CA PRO A 179 -4.67 3.30 -10.01
C PRO A 179 -4.82 1.85 -9.51
N MET A 180 -3.69 1.16 -9.36
CA MET A 180 -3.63 -0.16 -8.74
C MET A 180 -3.31 -0.01 -7.25
N GLN A 181 -2.32 0.81 -6.90
CA GLN A 181 -1.97 1.16 -5.52
C GLN A 181 -1.81 2.68 -5.37
N THR A 182 -2.43 3.25 -4.35
CA THR A 182 -2.56 4.70 -4.14
C THR A 182 -2.08 5.17 -2.77
N THR A 183 -1.18 4.43 -2.10
CA THR A 183 -0.81 4.71 -0.71
C THR A 183 -0.23 6.11 -0.53
N VAL A 184 0.66 6.54 -1.42
CA VAL A 184 1.26 7.88 -1.35
C VAL A 184 0.22 8.96 -1.67
N ALA A 185 -0.62 8.74 -2.69
CA ALA A 185 -1.68 9.69 -3.02
C ALA A 185 -2.72 9.84 -1.90
N SER A 186 -3.13 8.74 -1.25
CA SER A 186 -4.09 8.80 -0.14
C SER A 186 -3.49 9.38 1.13
N PHE A 187 -2.18 9.20 1.36
CA PHE A 187 -1.44 9.94 2.39
C PHE A 187 -1.44 11.45 2.12
N ALA A 188 -1.09 11.84 0.88
CA ALA A 188 -1.01 13.25 0.49
C ALA A 188 -2.38 13.97 0.54
N ALA A 189 -3.48 13.25 0.37
CA ALA A 189 -4.83 13.79 0.50
C ALA A 189 -5.33 13.85 1.96
N GLY A 190 -4.63 13.18 2.89
CA GLY A 190 -5.00 13.07 4.28
C GLY A 190 -4.51 14.23 5.15
N PRO A 191 -4.99 14.32 6.41
CA PRO A 191 -4.60 15.36 7.36
C PRO A 191 -3.12 15.27 7.78
N TYR A 192 -2.46 14.13 7.53
CA TYR A 192 -1.06 13.89 7.87
C TYR A 192 -0.08 14.22 6.74
N ALA A 193 -0.55 14.78 5.61
CA ALA A 193 0.31 15.10 4.47
C ALA A 193 1.47 16.06 4.80
N GLY A 194 1.29 16.90 5.83
CA GLY A 194 2.30 17.85 6.33
C GLY A 194 3.29 17.27 7.34
N GLU A 195 3.23 15.98 7.65
CA GLU A 195 4.18 15.32 8.55
C GLU A 195 5.62 15.52 8.07
N ARG A 196 6.49 16.01 8.96
CA ARG A 196 7.85 16.45 8.63
C ARG A 196 8.69 15.36 7.96
N ASP A 197 8.57 14.13 8.46
CA ASP A 197 9.30 12.97 7.97
C ASP A 197 8.40 12.06 7.09
N GLY A 198 7.23 12.57 6.67
CA GLY A 198 6.30 11.91 5.75
C GLY A 198 5.92 10.51 6.22
N CYS A 199 6.09 9.52 5.32
CA CYS A 199 5.83 8.11 5.64
C CYS A 199 6.68 7.60 6.82
N LEU A 200 7.91 8.10 6.95
CA LEU A 200 8.84 7.70 8.00
C LEU A 200 8.42 8.22 9.39
N SER A 201 7.58 9.27 9.48
CA SER A 201 7.01 9.69 10.77
C SER A 201 6.33 8.52 11.49
N CYS A 202 5.63 7.65 10.76
CA CYS A 202 4.96 6.48 11.32
C CYS A 202 5.72 5.17 11.09
N HIS A 203 6.33 4.96 9.92
CA HIS A 203 6.94 3.67 9.57
C HIS A 203 8.43 3.55 9.97
N GLY A 204 9.14 4.67 10.18
CA GLY A 204 10.59 4.66 10.45
C GLY A 204 10.98 5.19 11.83
N SER A 205 10.37 6.28 12.30
CA SER A 205 10.84 7.04 13.48
C SER A 205 10.99 6.19 14.75
N LYS A 206 9.93 5.46 15.13
CA LYS A 206 9.89 4.57 16.31
C LYS A 206 10.32 3.14 16.02
N HIS A 207 10.48 2.79 14.74
CA HIS A 207 10.63 1.40 14.30
C HIS A 207 11.95 1.15 13.55
N GLY A 208 12.79 2.18 13.40
CA GLY A 208 14.02 2.10 12.64
C GLY A 208 13.78 1.57 11.23
N HIS A 209 14.52 0.54 10.84
CA HIS A 209 14.40 -0.10 9.52
C HIS A 209 13.45 -1.32 9.50
N ALA A 210 12.64 -1.51 10.55
CA ALA A 210 11.66 -2.61 10.57
C ALA A 210 10.43 -2.33 9.69
N PHE A 211 10.11 -1.04 9.43
CA PHE A 211 9.01 -0.58 8.57
C PHE A 211 7.71 -1.38 8.75
N PRO A 212 7.13 -1.44 9.96
CA PRO A 212 5.94 -2.24 10.21
C PRO A 212 4.76 -1.75 9.36
N GLY A 213 3.78 -2.62 9.20
CA GLY A 213 2.57 -2.34 8.44
C GLY A 213 1.50 -3.36 8.79
N ALA A 214 0.68 -3.74 7.81
CA ALA A 214 -0.43 -4.65 8.06
C ALA A 214 -0.03 -6.06 8.55
N HIS A 215 1.24 -6.48 8.48
CA HIS A 215 1.70 -7.74 9.09
C HIS A 215 2.08 -7.60 10.58
N ASP A 216 2.29 -6.38 11.08
CA ASP A 216 2.56 -6.13 12.49
C ASP A 216 1.26 -5.98 13.30
N ARG A 217 1.14 -6.71 14.42
CA ARG A 217 -0.07 -6.70 15.25
C ARG A 217 -0.31 -5.34 15.90
N GLY A 218 0.74 -4.76 16.49
CA GLY A 218 0.64 -3.47 17.17
C GLY A 218 0.19 -2.36 16.22
N MET A 219 0.71 -2.34 15.00
CA MET A 219 0.36 -1.35 14.00
C MET A 219 -1.09 -1.48 13.53
N ARG A 220 -1.61 -2.69 13.34
CA ARG A 220 -3.03 -2.89 12.99
C ARG A 220 -3.96 -2.44 14.12
N GLU A 221 -3.65 -2.82 15.36
CA GLU A 221 -4.48 -2.48 16.53
C GLU A 221 -4.43 -0.99 16.87
N ALA A 222 -3.30 -0.32 16.63
CA ALA A 222 -3.18 1.12 16.82
C ALA A 222 -3.85 1.93 15.69
N ALA A 223 -3.92 1.39 14.47
CA ALA A 223 -4.48 2.09 13.32
C ALA A 223 -6.02 2.21 13.36
N LEU A 224 -6.69 1.20 13.93
CA LEU A 224 -8.14 1.04 13.84
C LEU A 224 -8.78 0.97 15.21
N GLU A 225 -9.84 1.74 15.39
CA GLU A 225 -10.73 1.63 16.53
C GLU A 225 -12.04 0.97 16.10
N ILE A 226 -12.56 0.07 16.96
CA ILE A 226 -13.89 -0.51 16.80
C ILE A 226 -14.73 -0.11 18.00
N THR A 227 -15.90 0.47 17.76
CA THR A 227 -16.92 0.68 18.78
C THR A 227 -18.15 -0.13 18.44
N TRP A 228 -18.85 -0.59 19.46
CA TRP A 228 -20.16 -1.23 19.29
C TRP A 228 -21.02 -0.97 20.53
N CYS A 229 -22.29 -0.64 20.31
CA CYS A 229 -23.22 -0.30 21.37
C CYS A 229 -24.64 -0.66 20.95
N ARG A 230 -25.54 -0.73 21.94
CA ARG A 230 -26.96 -0.98 21.71
C ARG A 230 -27.70 0.33 21.52
N LYS A 231 -28.36 0.51 20.38
CA LYS A 231 -29.37 1.57 20.20
C LYS A 231 -30.68 1.14 20.88
N PRO A 232 -31.40 2.06 21.55
CA PRO A 232 -32.72 1.77 22.07
C PRO A 232 -33.65 1.32 20.94
N ASP A 233 -34.56 0.41 21.25
CA ASP A 233 -35.63 0.05 20.34
C ASP A 233 -36.59 1.24 20.20
N ALA A 234 -36.44 1.97 19.09
CA ALA A 234 -37.24 3.16 18.80
C ALA A 234 -38.68 2.83 18.38
N LEU A 235 -38.97 1.58 18.01
CA LEU A 235 -40.27 1.13 17.50
C LEU A 235 -41.07 0.31 18.52
N GLY A 236 -40.46 -0.07 19.65
CA GLY A 236 -41.10 -0.85 20.70
C GLY A 236 -41.40 -2.30 20.28
N THR A 237 -40.68 -2.83 19.29
CA THR A 237 -40.82 -4.20 18.79
C THR A 237 -40.16 -5.25 19.68
N GLY A 238 -39.34 -4.84 20.66
CA GLY A 238 -38.46 -5.69 21.46
C GLY A 238 -37.10 -5.95 20.82
N ASP A 239 -36.85 -5.44 19.61
CA ASP A 239 -35.62 -5.72 18.85
C ASP A 239 -34.58 -4.61 19.01
N ALA A 240 -33.54 -4.90 19.77
CA ALA A 240 -32.38 -4.03 19.87
C ALA A 240 -31.61 -3.94 18.54
N THR A 241 -31.10 -2.76 18.22
CA THR A 241 -30.19 -2.56 17.08
C THR A 241 -28.76 -2.35 17.59
N LEU A 242 -27.81 -3.11 17.06
CA LEU A 242 -26.39 -2.91 17.31
C LEU A 242 -25.88 -1.81 16.39
N ALA A 243 -25.31 -0.75 16.96
CA ALA A 243 -24.55 0.24 16.21
C ALA A 243 -23.06 -0.06 16.34
N ILE A 244 -22.40 -0.27 15.21
CA ILE A 244 -20.98 -0.65 15.15
C ILE A 244 -20.25 0.37 14.30
N ALA A 245 -19.10 0.87 14.76
CA ALA A 245 -18.24 1.74 13.96
C ALA A 245 -16.83 1.15 13.86
N VAL A 246 -16.24 1.24 12.67
CA VAL A 246 -14.80 1.00 12.45
C VAL A 246 -14.18 2.30 11.98
N ARG A 247 -13.21 2.81 12.74
CA ARG A 247 -12.59 4.11 12.51
C ARG A 247 -11.10 3.97 12.25
N ASN A 248 -10.60 4.66 11.21
CA ASN A 248 -9.18 4.86 11.03
C ASN A 248 -8.72 6.01 11.92
N VAL A 249 -8.08 5.68 13.04
CA VAL A 249 -7.70 6.66 14.07
C VAL A 249 -6.24 7.10 13.96
N ALA A 250 -5.36 6.28 13.36
CA ALA A 250 -3.93 6.57 13.35
C ALA A 250 -3.20 6.30 12.03
N ALA A 251 -3.82 5.67 11.02
CA ALA A 251 -3.16 5.51 9.73
C ALA A 251 -3.26 6.80 8.90
N GLY A 252 -2.11 7.28 8.43
CA GLY A 252 -2.02 8.50 7.63
C GLY A 252 -2.56 8.40 6.21
N HIS A 253 -2.93 7.19 5.77
CA HIS A 253 -3.49 6.85 4.47
C HIS A 253 -4.78 6.03 4.64
N THR A 254 -5.45 5.69 3.55
CA THR A 254 -6.65 4.82 3.58
C THR A 254 -6.36 3.43 4.15
N VAL A 255 -7.31 2.83 4.87
CA VAL A 255 -7.19 1.46 5.41
C VAL A 255 -8.31 0.57 4.88
N PRO A 256 -8.01 -0.61 4.29
CA PRO A 256 -6.67 -1.04 3.89
C PRO A 256 -6.14 -0.22 2.70
N SER A 257 -4.82 -0.01 2.65
CA SER A 257 -4.10 0.40 1.45
C SER A 257 -3.33 -0.79 0.87
N GLY A 258 -2.61 -0.57 -0.24
CA GLY A 258 -1.79 -1.58 -0.91
C GLY A 258 -2.37 -2.00 -2.25
N ASP A 259 -2.03 -3.22 -2.66
CA ASP A 259 -2.49 -3.82 -3.90
C ASP A 259 -4.01 -4.08 -3.92
N ILE A 260 -4.49 -4.61 -5.04
CA ILE A 260 -5.91 -4.83 -5.34
C ILE A 260 -6.58 -5.89 -4.45
N HIS A 261 -5.80 -6.71 -3.77
CA HIS A 261 -6.28 -7.83 -2.99
C HIS A 261 -6.46 -7.48 -1.51
N ARG A 262 -5.83 -6.42 -1.02
CA ARG A 262 -5.95 -6.03 0.40
C ARG A 262 -7.36 -5.57 0.71
N HIS A 263 -8.03 -6.27 1.63
CA HIS A 263 -9.38 -5.94 2.07
C HIS A 263 -9.59 -6.33 3.54
N MET A 264 -10.66 -5.82 4.14
CA MET A 264 -11.10 -6.23 5.47
C MET A 264 -12.57 -6.67 5.46
N TYR A 265 -12.91 -7.53 6.41
CA TYR A 265 -14.30 -7.87 6.73
C TYR A 265 -14.61 -7.52 8.18
N LEU A 266 -15.72 -6.82 8.40
CA LEU A 266 -16.39 -6.80 9.70
C LEU A 266 -17.48 -7.86 9.67
N ARG A 267 -17.43 -8.81 10.59
CA ARG A 267 -18.38 -9.91 10.72
C ARG A 267 -19.08 -9.84 12.06
N VAL A 268 -20.39 -10.06 12.06
CA VAL A 268 -21.21 -10.10 13.26
C VAL A 268 -22.18 -11.27 13.15
N TRP A 269 -22.12 -12.23 14.08
CA TRP A 269 -22.91 -13.46 13.99
C TRP A 269 -23.25 -14.03 15.37
N ARG A 270 -24.18 -14.98 15.37
CA ARG A 270 -24.42 -15.91 16.46
C ARG A 270 -23.92 -17.29 16.07
N SER A 271 -23.32 -18.01 17.01
CA SER A 271 -22.74 -19.33 16.74
C SER A 271 -23.80 -20.36 16.36
N SER A 272 -25.04 -20.21 16.86
CA SER A 272 -26.15 -21.08 16.50
C SER A 272 -26.79 -20.78 15.15
N ALA A 273 -26.50 -19.63 14.54
CA ALA A 273 -27.08 -19.18 13.26
C ALA A 273 -26.01 -18.55 12.33
N PRO A 274 -24.95 -19.29 11.98
CA PRO A 274 -23.84 -18.75 11.19
C PRO A 274 -24.26 -18.31 9.78
N GLU A 275 -25.36 -18.84 9.25
CA GLU A 275 -25.94 -18.45 7.97
C GLU A 275 -26.57 -17.04 7.98
N ALA A 276 -26.92 -16.52 9.16
CA ALA A 276 -27.47 -15.17 9.36
C ALA A 276 -26.38 -14.12 9.65
N LEU A 277 -25.11 -14.43 9.36
CA LEU A 277 -23.97 -13.54 9.50
C LEU A 277 -24.20 -12.19 8.79
N PHE A 278 -24.07 -11.10 9.54
CA PHE A 278 -23.86 -9.78 8.95
C PHE A 278 -22.40 -9.62 8.56
N GLN A 279 -22.13 -9.15 7.33
CA GLN A 279 -20.78 -8.90 6.85
C GLN A 279 -20.69 -7.57 6.10
N ALA A 280 -19.76 -6.71 6.52
CA ALA A 280 -19.34 -5.52 5.78
C ALA A 280 -17.93 -5.71 5.19
N TYR A 281 -17.69 -5.17 3.99
CA TYR A 281 -16.41 -5.23 3.28
C TYR A 281 -15.77 -3.84 3.20
N PHE A 282 -14.46 -3.78 3.47
CA PHE A 282 -13.62 -2.59 3.30
C PHE A 282 -12.52 -2.87 2.29
N GLY A 283 -12.55 -2.22 1.14
CA GLY A 283 -11.57 -2.42 0.09
C GLY A 283 -12.02 -1.82 -1.23
N ARG A 284 -11.33 -2.18 -2.31
CA ARG A 284 -11.64 -1.70 -3.66
C ARG A 284 -12.10 -2.85 -4.54
N ARG A 285 -13.13 -2.59 -5.35
CA ARG A 285 -13.54 -3.49 -6.45
C ARG A 285 -13.24 -2.84 -7.78
N PHE A 286 -12.88 -3.68 -8.73
CA PHE A 286 -12.42 -3.26 -10.04
C PHE A 286 -13.13 -4.03 -11.14
N GLU A 287 -13.22 -3.42 -12.31
CA GLU A 287 -13.62 -4.07 -13.55
C GLU A 287 -12.55 -3.84 -14.63
N PRO A 288 -12.42 -4.74 -15.62
CA PRO A 288 -11.53 -4.50 -16.75
C PRO A 288 -11.86 -3.20 -17.50
N ALA A 289 -10.83 -2.45 -17.86
CA ALA A 289 -10.94 -1.25 -18.69
C ALA A 289 -10.43 -1.51 -20.11
N SER A 290 -10.87 -0.69 -21.07
CA SER A 290 -10.52 -0.85 -22.49
C SER A 290 -9.05 -0.60 -22.82
N ASP A 291 -8.31 0.09 -21.93
CA ASP A 291 -6.88 0.34 -22.06
C ASP A 291 -6.00 -0.79 -21.49
N GLY A 292 -6.61 -1.93 -21.13
CA GLY A 292 -5.93 -3.07 -20.52
C GLY A 292 -5.77 -2.96 -19.00
N GLY A 293 -6.16 -1.85 -18.39
CA GLY A 293 -6.14 -1.64 -16.94
C GLY A 293 -7.39 -2.19 -16.24
N LYS A 294 -7.55 -1.83 -14.97
CA LYS A 294 -8.80 -2.09 -14.23
C LYS A 294 -9.32 -0.83 -13.56
N ARG A 295 -10.54 -0.42 -13.90
CA ARG A 295 -11.19 0.76 -13.31
C ARG A 295 -11.74 0.41 -11.93
N THR A 296 -11.52 1.28 -10.94
CA THR A 296 -12.18 1.15 -9.63
C THR A 296 -13.66 1.48 -9.80
N ILE A 297 -14.54 0.55 -9.41
CA ILE A 297 -16.00 0.71 -9.47
C ILE A 297 -16.62 0.92 -8.09
N TRP A 298 -15.90 0.56 -7.04
CA TRP A 298 -16.33 0.73 -5.66
C TRP A 298 -15.10 0.81 -4.77
N ASP A 299 -15.13 1.74 -3.82
CA ASP A 299 -14.09 1.92 -2.81
C ASP A 299 -14.78 2.13 -1.45
N SER A 300 -14.62 1.16 -0.56
CA SER A 300 -15.11 1.20 0.82
C SER A 300 -13.97 1.22 1.83
N THR A 301 -12.76 1.57 1.40
CA THR A 301 -11.64 1.82 2.32
C THR A 301 -11.98 2.97 3.28
N ILE A 302 -11.26 3.03 4.39
CA ILE A 302 -11.50 4.00 5.47
C ILE A 302 -10.42 5.08 5.39
N ALA A 303 -10.80 6.30 5.03
CA ALA A 303 -9.89 7.44 4.97
C ALA A 303 -9.35 7.81 6.37
N PRO A 304 -8.20 8.50 6.48
CA PRO A 304 -7.71 8.97 7.78
C PRO A 304 -8.76 9.78 8.55
N GLY A 305 -9.04 9.39 9.79
CA GLY A 305 -10.03 10.03 10.67
C GLY A 305 -11.48 9.60 10.42
N GLU A 306 -11.78 8.96 9.28
CA GLU A 306 -13.12 8.50 8.91
C GLU A 306 -13.56 7.30 9.77
N ALA A 307 -14.86 7.25 10.08
CA ALA A 307 -15.52 6.08 10.64
C ALA A 307 -16.58 5.54 9.66
N LYS A 308 -16.62 4.22 9.48
CA LYS A 308 -17.70 3.52 8.79
C LYS A 308 -18.63 2.92 9.85
N THR A 309 -19.90 3.29 9.81
CA THR A 309 -20.91 2.88 10.80
C THR A 309 -21.92 1.91 10.20
N PHE A 310 -22.35 0.94 10.99
CA PHE A 310 -23.32 -0.08 10.61
C PHE A 310 -24.40 -0.19 11.70
N ALA A 311 -25.65 -0.30 11.28
CA ALA A 311 -26.77 -0.63 12.14
C ALA A 311 -27.20 -2.06 11.82
N VAL A 312 -27.06 -2.97 12.79
CA VAL A 312 -27.35 -4.39 12.65
C VAL A 312 -28.49 -4.74 13.60
N PRO A 313 -29.71 -4.96 13.11
CA PRO A 313 -30.81 -5.43 13.95
C PRO A 313 -30.43 -6.77 14.60
N ALA A 314 -30.57 -6.91 15.92
CA ALA A 314 -30.20 -8.14 16.61
C ALA A 314 -31.01 -9.35 16.07
N ALA A 315 -32.29 -9.14 15.78
CA ALA A 315 -33.15 -10.17 15.19
C ALA A 315 -32.67 -10.66 13.82
N SER A 316 -31.93 -9.85 13.03
CA SER A 316 -31.43 -10.29 11.73
C SER A 316 -30.27 -11.29 11.84
N LEU A 317 -29.69 -11.47 13.03
CA LEU A 317 -28.61 -12.42 13.30
C LEU A 317 -29.12 -13.84 13.61
N GLY A 318 -30.44 -14.06 13.63
CA GLY A 318 -31.03 -15.36 13.96
C GLY A 318 -30.69 -15.82 15.38
N GLY A 319 -30.77 -17.14 15.61
CA GLY A 319 -30.39 -17.77 16.87
C GLY A 319 -31.22 -17.34 18.09
N ASP A 320 -30.80 -17.79 19.28
CA ASP A 320 -31.45 -17.42 20.54
C ASP A 320 -31.12 -15.97 20.93
N ALA A 321 -32.12 -15.20 21.38
CA ALA A 321 -31.95 -13.82 21.82
C ALA A 321 -30.92 -13.64 22.95
N GLU A 322 -30.78 -14.64 23.82
CA GLU A 322 -29.82 -14.64 24.93
C GLU A 322 -28.43 -15.13 24.50
N GLU A 323 -28.27 -15.63 23.28
CA GLU A 323 -26.96 -16.05 22.78
C GLU A 323 -26.04 -14.84 22.55
N PRO A 324 -24.77 -14.93 23.00
CA PRO A 324 -23.77 -13.92 22.70
C PRO A 324 -23.59 -13.67 21.20
N VAL A 325 -23.55 -12.40 20.85
CA VAL A 325 -23.18 -11.95 19.51
C VAL A 325 -21.65 -11.86 19.42
N GLN A 326 -21.11 -12.50 18.41
CA GLN A 326 -19.70 -12.44 18.04
C GLN A 326 -19.47 -11.28 17.09
N LEU A 327 -18.38 -10.54 17.28
CA LEU A 327 -17.88 -9.53 16.34
C LEU A 327 -16.42 -9.81 16.02
N GLU A 328 -16.06 -9.78 14.74
CA GLU A 328 -14.68 -9.89 14.30
C GLU A 328 -14.36 -8.91 13.16
N LEU A 329 -13.25 -8.19 13.30
CA LEU A 329 -12.65 -7.44 12.20
C LEU A 329 -11.43 -8.20 11.69
N ILE A 330 -11.47 -8.59 10.42
CA ILE A 330 -10.46 -9.44 9.77
C ILE A 330 -9.75 -8.62 8.72
N TYR A 331 -8.42 -8.65 8.71
CA TYR A 331 -7.60 -8.16 7.60
C TYR A 331 -7.24 -9.32 6.68
N VAL A 332 -7.45 -9.17 5.38
CA VAL A 332 -7.13 -10.17 4.36
C VAL A 332 -6.02 -9.63 3.46
N PHE A 333 -4.96 -10.41 3.32
CA PHE A 333 -3.79 -10.06 2.52
C PHE A 333 -3.95 -10.44 1.05
N ILE A 334 -4.76 -11.44 0.71
CA ILE A 334 -4.79 -12.00 -0.65
C ILE A 334 -6.20 -11.93 -1.26
N GLU A 335 -6.35 -12.35 -2.52
CA GLU A 335 -7.63 -12.24 -3.25
C GLU A 335 -8.81 -12.86 -2.49
N SER A 336 -8.56 -13.97 -1.79
CA SER A 336 -9.56 -14.71 -1.00
C SER A 336 -9.06 -14.93 0.42
N GLU A 337 -9.95 -14.81 1.40
CA GLU A 337 -9.65 -15.17 2.81
C GLU A 337 -9.12 -16.60 2.94
N PHE A 338 -9.60 -17.51 2.08
CA PHE A 338 -9.16 -18.90 2.03
C PHE A 338 -8.31 -19.11 0.78
N PRO A 339 -6.98 -19.35 0.92
CA PRO A 339 -6.15 -19.67 -0.22
C PRO A 339 -6.65 -20.96 -0.85
N ARG A 340 -6.56 -21.06 -2.19
CA ARG A 340 -6.96 -22.28 -2.92
C ARG A 340 -6.18 -23.49 -2.36
N PRO A 341 -6.82 -24.66 -2.19
CA PRO A 341 -6.15 -25.85 -1.66
C PRO A 341 -4.91 -26.22 -2.49
N ARG A 342 -3.88 -26.69 -1.77
CA ARG A 342 -2.49 -26.94 -2.19
C ARG A 342 -2.32 -27.37 -3.65
N ARG A 343 -1.58 -26.58 -4.44
CA ARG A 343 -0.52 -27.18 -5.26
C ARG A 343 0.67 -27.38 -4.32
N ARG A 344 1.13 -28.62 -4.16
CA ARG A 344 2.36 -28.94 -3.41
C ARG A 344 3.55 -28.35 -4.16
N SER A 345 3.79 -27.05 -4.03
CA SER A 345 5.04 -26.44 -4.42
C SER A 345 5.99 -26.63 -3.24
N ALA A 346 6.79 -27.69 -3.28
CA ALA A 346 7.81 -27.94 -2.27
C ALA A 346 8.72 -26.70 -2.16
N GLY A 347 8.81 -26.10 -0.96
CA GLY A 347 9.73 -24.99 -0.68
C GLY A 347 9.13 -23.58 -0.54
N ILE A 348 7.84 -23.36 -0.83
CA ILE A 348 7.21 -22.05 -0.55
C ILE A 348 6.80 -21.99 0.93
N LEU A 349 7.28 -20.99 1.67
CA LEU A 349 6.90 -20.74 3.06
C LEU A 349 5.38 -20.53 3.17
N GLU A 350 4.71 -21.20 4.12
CA GLU A 350 3.29 -20.94 4.38
C GLU A 350 3.14 -19.68 5.22
N GLU A 351 2.36 -18.72 4.70
CA GLU A 351 1.96 -17.53 5.43
C GLU A 351 0.43 -17.40 5.44
N SER A 352 -0.11 -16.93 6.55
CA SER A 352 -1.55 -16.73 6.69
C SER A 352 -2.04 -15.71 5.66
N SER A 353 -3.12 -16.07 4.95
CA SER A 353 -3.84 -15.20 4.02
C SER A 353 -4.58 -14.05 4.71
N ARG A 354 -4.80 -14.18 6.02
CA ARG A 354 -5.59 -13.25 6.82
C ARG A 354 -5.19 -13.24 8.29
N VAL A 355 -5.58 -12.19 9.01
CA VAL A 355 -5.39 -12.05 10.45
C VAL A 355 -6.61 -11.39 11.07
N SER A 356 -6.94 -11.79 12.30
CA SER A 356 -7.90 -11.06 13.12
C SER A 356 -7.25 -9.78 13.65
N ILE A 357 -7.90 -8.63 13.47
CA ILE A 357 -7.49 -7.36 14.09
C ILE A 357 -8.09 -7.27 15.49
N ALA A 358 -9.36 -7.65 15.63
CA ALA A 358 -10.07 -7.66 16.89
C ALA A 358 -11.20 -8.69 16.83
N ARG A 359 -11.44 -9.35 17.97
CA ARG A 359 -12.59 -10.20 18.22
C ARG A 359 -13.24 -9.78 19.54
N ARG A 360 -14.57 -9.71 19.57
CA ARG A 360 -15.38 -9.39 20.75
C ARG A 360 -16.59 -10.30 20.79
N GLU A 361 -17.11 -10.49 21.99
CA GLU A 361 -18.31 -11.25 22.27
C GLU A 361 -19.07 -10.56 23.39
N ALA A 362 -20.40 -10.46 23.26
CA ALA A 362 -21.28 -9.97 24.30
C ALA A 362 -22.72 -10.40 24.01
N THR A 363 -23.53 -10.64 25.03
CA THR A 363 -24.98 -10.65 24.85
C THR A 363 -25.48 -9.25 24.52
N VAL A 364 -26.61 -9.15 23.83
CA VAL A 364 -27.17 -7.85 23.43
C VAL A 364 -27.53 -6.99 24.66
N GLY A 365 -27.93 -7.63 25.76
CA GLY A 365 -28.22 -6.98 27.05
C GLY A 365 -27.00 -6.36 27.72
N GLU A 366 -25.82 -6.98 27.59
CA GLU A 366 -24.55 -6.52 28.18
C GLU A 366 -23.93 -5.33 27.43
N LEU A 367 -24.28 -5.13 26.16
CA LEU A 367 -23.77 -4.00 25.39
C LEU A 367 -24.24 -2.68 26.00
N ALA A 368 -23.30 -1.76 26.18
CA ALA A 368 -23.60 -0.41 26.61
C ALA A 368 -24.60 0.26 25.67
N ALA A 369 -25.51 1.07 26.21
CA ALA A 369 -26.34 1.94 25.39
C ALA A 369 -25.45 2.92 24.62
N CYS A 370 -25.77 3.16 23.35
CA CYS A 370 -25.07 4.19 22.59
C CYS A 370 -25.25 5.55 23.26
N ALA A 371 -24.18 6.35 23.31
CA ALA A 371 -24.29 7.74 23.75
C ALA A 371 -25.29 8.49 22.85
N ALA A 372 -26.04 9.42 23.42
CA ALA A 372 -26.88 10.33 22.63
C ALA A 372 -25.94 11.18 21.75
N GLU A 373 -26.21 11.19 20.45
CA GLU A 373 -25.49 12.01 19.45
C GLU A 373 -25.72 13.51 19.66
#